data_AF-A0A915HYT9-F1
#
_entry.id   AF-A0A915HYT9-F1
#
_cell.length_a   1.000
_cell.length_b   1.000
_cell.length_c   1.000
_cell.angle_alpha   90.00
_cell.angle_beta   90.00
_cell.angle_gamma   90.00
#
_symmetry.space_group_name_H-M   'P 1'
#
loop_
_entity.id
_entity.type
_entity.pdbx_description
1 polymer ?
#
loop_
_entity_poly.entity_id
_entity_poly.type
_entity_poly.pdbx_seq_one_letter_code
_entity_poly.pdbx_strand_id
1 'polypeptide(L)'
;MGRYVSDSTAAILISILLFVIPAERPGASGNSHEFEEVTKNKNDSGAILSWKHLQTKFPWDMLLLIGGSFGMAEGVKFETIDAVTAKKRSGLAEEIGGIMAKMDGFSPLAMCAVTALITTFLTEFTSNAAAVIILTPILQAAAVTLRVNPLYLLLTCTVCVSYAFMLPVATVPNAIVFGTGLIRVADMAKIGFIMNSMTVLITLLAMSTWAWHIFDFGIYPDWAPTLNLNATYGATNMT
;
A
#
# COMPACT_ATOMS: atom_id res chain seq x y z
N MET A 1 -15.90 -24.87 -10.37
CA MET A 1 -16.85 -23.86 -10.87
C MET A 1 -17.53 -23.23 -9.66
N GLY A 2 -17.21 -21.98 -9.29
CA GLY A 2 -17.87 -21.31 -8.17
C GLY A 2 -16.94 -20.43 -7.31
N ARG A 3 -16.64 -19.21 -7.77
CA ARG A 3 -16.17 -18.11 -6.90
C ARG A 3 -16.34 -16.76 -7.63
N TYR A 4 -17.58 -16.37 -7.90
CA TYR A 4 -17.91 -15.15 -8.65
C TYR A 4 -18.45 -13.99 -7.78
N VAL A 5 -18.56 -14.19 -6.46
CA VAL A 5 -18.97 -13.12 -5.55
C VAL A 5 -17.74 -12.68 -4.76
N SER A 6 -17.17 -11.56 -5.17
CA SER A 6 -16.17 -10.82 -4.39
C SER A 6 -16.89 -9.82 -3.48
N ASP A 7 -16.32 -9.48 -2.33
CA ASP A 7 -16.84 -8.44 -1.42
C ASP A 7 -17.08 -7.11 -2.15
N SER A 8 -16.29 -6.83 -3.20
CA SER A 8 -16.48 -5.68 -4.09
C SER A 8 -17.81 -5.71 -4.85
N THR A 9 -18.26 -6.89 -5.29
CA THR A 9 -19.53 -7.06 -6.01
C THR A 9 -20.72 -6.76 -5.10
N ALA A 10 -20.67 -7.22 -3.85
CA ALA A 10 -21.69 -6.92 -2.84
C ALA A 10 -21.69 -5.42 -2.51
N ALA A 11 -20.51 -4.81 -2.32
CA ALA A 11 -20.40 -3.39 -2.04
C ALA A 11 -20.97 -2.51 -3.17
N ILE A 12 -20.63 -2.80 -4.44
CA ILE A 12 -21.15 -2.07 -5.60
C ILE A 12 -22.67 -2.19 -5.69
N LEU A 13 -23.20 -3.39 -5.46
CA LEU A 13 -24.64 -3.64 -5.50
C LEU A 13 -25.38 -2.85 -4.40
N ILE A 14 -24.84 -2.82 -3.18
CA ILE A 14 -25.39 -2.03 -2.07
C ILE A 14 -25.30 -0.53 -2.37
N SER A 15 -24.19 -0.05 -2.93
CA SER A 15 -24.04 1.36 -3.31
C SER A 15 -25.08 1.78 -4.35
N ILE A 16 -25.33 0.95 -5.36
CA ILE A 16 -26.37 1.21 -6.37
C ILE A 16 -27.76 1.21 -5.72
N LEU A 17 -28.03 0.28 -4.81
CA LEU A 17 -29.32 0.22 -4.09
C LEU A 17 -29.57 1.48 -3.24
N LEU A 18 -28.54 2.07 -2.63
CA LEU A 18 -28.70 3.32 -1.86
C LEU A 18 -29.13 4.53 -2.71
N PHE A 19 -28.82 4.51 -4.02
CA PHE A 19 -29.29 5.51 -4.98
C PHE A 19 -30.72 5.25 -5.50
N VAL A 20 -31.21 4.00 -5.37
CA VAL A 20 -32.51 3.57 -5.92
C VAL A 20 -33.58 3.48 -4.83
N ILE A 21 -33.22 3.10 -3.60
CA ILE A 21 -34.16 2.89 -2.50
C ILE A 21 -34.66 4.24 -1.99
N PRO A 22 -35.99 4.46 -1.98
CA PRO A 22 -36.54 5.68 -1.48
C PRO A 22 -36.40 5.80 0.04
N ALA A 23 -36.00 6.98 0.54
CA ALA A 23 -35.81 7.27 1.96
C ALA A 23 -37.15 7.27 2.72
N GLU A 24 -38.26 7.57 2.04
CA GLU A 24 -39.61 7.55 2.61
C GLU A 24 -40.41 6.35 2.06
N ARG A 25 -41.04 5.59 2.97
CA ARG A 25 -41.96 4.52 2.56
C ARG A 25 -43.25 5.14 1.99
N PRO A 26 -43.65 4.84 0.76
CA PRO A 26 -44.94 5.27 0.24
C PRO A 26 -46.05 4.47 0.93
N GLY A 27 -46.59 4.99 2.04
CA GLY A 27 -47.76 4.39 2.71
C GLY A 27 -47.77 4.35 4.24
N ALA A 28 -46.79 4.92 4.95
CA ALA A 28 -46.79 4.98 6.43
C ALA A 28 -47.21 6.34 7.00
N SER A 29 -48.14 7.05 6.33
CA SER A 29 -48.79 8.25 6.88
C SER A 29 -50.25 7.91 7.20
N GLY A 30 -50.46 7.40 8.41
CA GLY A 30 -51.76 7.40 9.06
C GLY A 30 -51.86 8.65 9.93
N ASN A 31 -52.89 9.45 9.66
CA ASN A 31 -53.46 10.55 10.46
C ASN A 31 -52.84 11.95 10.32
N SER A 32 -53.47 12.72 9.43
CA SER A 32 -54.14 14.01 9.66
C SER A 32 -53.54 15.02 10.65
N HIS A 33 -53.22 16.20 10.10
CA HIS A 33 -53.14 17.52 10.76
C HIS A 33 -52.00 17.74 11.77
N GLU A 34 -50.76 17.85 11.27
CA GLU A 34 -49.71 18.74 11.82
C GLU A 34 -48.40 18.48 11.05
N PHE A 35 -48.15 19.19 9.94
CA PHE A 35 -46.81 19.60 9.46
C PHE A 35 -46.90 20.25 8.05
N GLU A 36 -47.67 21.34 7.94
CA GLU A 36 -47.66 22.16 6.73
C GLU A 36 -46.52 23.19 6.80
N GLU A 37 -45.25 22.76 6.90
CA GLU A 37 -44.12 23.70 6.73
C GLU A 37 -42.73 23.12 6.39
N VAL A 38 -42.59 21.86 5.92
CA VAL A 38 -41.24 21.35 5.52
C VAL A 38 -41.14 20.80 4.09
N THR A 39 -42.23 20.65 3.35
CA THR A 39 -42.20 20.05 2.01
C THR A 39 -42.37 21.07 0.88
N LYS A 40 -41.43 22.00 0.77
CA LYS A 40 -41.26 22.79 -0.46
C LYS A 40 -39.79 22.90 -0.87
N ASN A 41 -39.20 21.77 -1.26
CA ASN A 41 -38.15 21.79 -2.27
C ASN A 41 -38.23 20.54 -3.16
N LYS A 42 -38.86 20.73 -4.32
CA LYS A 42 -39.32 19.68 -5.24
C LYS A 42 -38.22 19.23 -6.22
N ASN A 43 -36.97 19.10 -5.75
CA ASN A 43 -35.82 18.83 -6.64
C ASN A 43 -34.72 17.90 -6.07
N ASP A 44 -34.86 17.32 -4.88
CA ASP A 44 -33.99 16.23 -4.43
C ASP A 44 -34.85 14.96 -4.29
N SER A 45 -34.81 14.14 -5.35
CA SER A 45 -35.53 12.87 -5.45
C SER A 45 -35.27 12.00 -4.21
N GLY A 46 -36.34 11.49 -3.61
CA GLY A 46 -36.34 10.86 -2.29
C GLY A 46 -35.65 9.51 -2.19
N ALA A 47 -34.40 9.37 -2.63
CA ALA A 47 -33.51 8.23 -2.40
C ALA A 47 -32.68 8.43 -1.11
N ILE A 48 -32.21 7.33 -0.48
CA ILE A 48 -31.40 7.39 0.75
C ILE A 48 -30.10 8.18 0.54
N LEU A 49 -29.50 8.09 -0.65
CA LEU A 49 -28.28 8.80 -1.02
C LEU A 49 -28.51 9.66 -2.28
N SER A 50 -28.55 10.99 -2.11
CA SER A 50 -28.62 11.92 -3.26
C SER A 50 -27.24 12.09 -3.91
N TRP A 51 -27.20 12.12 -5.24
CA TRP A 51 -25.96 12.36 -6.01
C TRP A 51 -25.27 13.66 -5.60
N LYS A 52 -26.05 14.70 -5.35
CA LYS A 52 -25.53 16.01 -4.92
C LYS A 52 -24.86 15.92 -3.55
N HIS A 53 -25.40 15.12 -2.65
CA HIS A 53 -24.80 14.84 -1.33
C HIS A 53 -23.53 13.99 -1.45
N LEU A 54 -23.53 12.92 -2.25
CA LEU A 54 -22.34 12.11 -2.48
C LEU A 54 -21.22 12.96 -3.10
N GLN A 55 -21.49 13.66 -4.20
CA GLN A 55 -20.48 14.45 -4.92
C GLN A 55 -19.79 15.47 -4.00
N THR A 56 -20.53 16.10 -3.08
CA THR A 56 -20.01 17.14 -2.17
C THR A 56 -19.23 16.55 -0.99
N LYS A 57 -19.59 15.36 -0.51
CA LYS A 57 -18.99 14.74 0.68
C LYS A 57 -17.95 13.68 0.36
N PHE A 58 -17.89 13.19 -0.87
CA PHE A 58 -16.98 12.13 -1.26
C PHE A 58 -15.55 12.68 -1.47
N PRO A 59 -14.51 12.05 -0.87
CA PRO A 59 -13.14 12.53 -0.95
C PRO A 59 -12.49 12.12 -2.28
N TRP A 60 -12.84 12.80 -3.37
CA TRP A 60 -12.32 12.54 -4.72
C TRP A 60 -10.80 12.58 -4.80
N ASP A 61 -10.17 13.47 -4.03
CA ASP A 61 -8.73 13.62 -3.96
C ASP A 61 -8.04 12.32 -3.49
N MET A 62 -8.66 11.58 -2.56
CA MET A 62 -8.13 10.30 -2.09
C MET A 62 -8.26 9.22 -3.16
N LEU A 63 -9.36 9.21 -3.91
CA LEU A 63 -9.57 8.24 -5.00
C LEU A 63 -8.56 8.47 -6.12
N LEU A 64 -8.31 9.74 -6.48
CA LEU A 64 -7.26 10.12 -7.44
C LEU A 64 -5.86 9.78 -6.91
N LEU A 65 -5.59 9.98 -5.62
CA LEU A 65 -4.32 9.62 -4.99
C LEU A 65 -4.06 8.11 -5.04
N ILE A 66 -5.06 7.29 -4.72
CA ILE A 66 -4.99 5.83 -4.81
C ILE A 66 -4.78 5.39 -6.26
N GLY A 67 -5.52 5.95 -7.22
CA GLY A 67 -5.34 5.65 -8.64
C GLY A 67 -3.94 6.03 -9.15
N GLY A 68 -3.45 7.21 -8.76
CA GLY A 68 -2.11 7.68 -9.09
C GLY A 68 -1.00 6.82 -8.48
N SER A 69 -1.23 6.25 -7.28
CA SER A 69 -0.27 5.38 -6.62
C SER A 69 -0.15 4.01 -7.30
N PHE A 70 -1.27 3.42 -7.76
CA PHE A 70 -1.24 2.26 -8.65
C PHE A 70 -0.57 2.59 -9.99
N GLY A 71 -0.82 3.77 -10.56
CA GLY A 71 -0.14 4.25 -11.77
C GLY A 71 1.38 4.40 -11.59
N MET A 72 1.84 4.93 -10.45
CA MET A 72 3.26 5.04 -10.12
C MET A 72 3.87 3.64 -9.92
N ALA A 73 3.15 2.73 -9.26
CA ALA A 73 3.60 1.36 -9.05
C ALA A 73 3.72 0.59 -10.37
N GLU A 74 2.74 0.74 -11.26
CA GLU A 74 2.81 0.23 -12.62
C GLU A 74 3.92 0.92 -13.42
N GLY A 75 4.17 2.23 -13.25
CA GLY A 75 5.30 2.93 -13.88
C GLY A 75 6.66 2.37 -13.48
N VAL A 76 6.84 1.99 -12.22
CA VAL A 76 8.06 1.30 -11.76
C VAL A 76 8.14 -0.14 -12.31
N LYS A 77 6.99 -0.81 -12.51
CA LYS A 77 6.89 -2.15 -13.11
C LYS A 77 6.95 -2.18 -14.64
N PHE A 78 6.57 -1.11 -15.35
CA PHE A 78 6.48 -1.05 -16.82
C PHE A 78 7.86 -1.03 -17.49
N GLU A 79 8.93 -1.01 -16.70
CA GLU A 79 10.28 -1.37 -17.12
C GLU A 79 10.64 -2.85 -16.87
N THR A 80 9.69 -3.66 -16.43
CA THR A 80 9.83 -5.10 -16.15
C THR A 80 8.63 -5.90 -16.67
N ILE A 81 8.26 -5.71 -17.94
CA ILE A 81 7.44 -6.68 -18.66
C ILE A 81 8.23 -7.10 -19.91
N ASP A 82 8.71 -8.34 -19.85
CA ASP A 82 9.31 -9.19 -20.88
C ASP A 82 10.83 -9.37 -20.87
N ALA A 83 11.23 -10.60 -20.54
CA ALA A 83 12.56 -11.18 -20.70
C ALA A 83 13.05 -11.26 -22.16
N VAL A 84 12.23 -10.83 -23.13
CA VAL A 84 12.53 -10.91 -24.57
C VAL A 84 13.02 -9.57 -25.14
N THR A 85 12.83 -8.45 -24.45
CA THR A 85 13.37 -7.15 -24.88
C THR A 85 14.14 -6.52 -23.74
N ALA A 86 15.47 -6.51 -23.85
CA ALA A 86 16.36 -5.87 -22.88
C ALA A 86 15.92 -4.41 -22.61
N LYS A 87 15.28 -4.16 -21.46
CA LYS A 87 14.94 -2.81 -21.00
C LYS A 87 15.36 -2.64 -19.55
N LYS A 88 15.89 -1.45 -19.25
CA LYS A 88 16.52 -1.08 -17.99
C LYS A 88 15.49 -1.15 -16.87
N ARG A 89 15.93 -1.42 -15.64
CA ARG A 89 15.06 -1.25 -14.46
C ARG A 89 14.87 0.26 -14.26
N SER A 90 13.79 0.66 -13.58
CA SER A 90 13.67 2.06 -13.16
C SER A 90 14.94 2.44 -12.39
N GLY A 91 15.50 3.63 -12.67
CA GLY A 91 16.75 4.04 -12.02
C GLY A 91 16.67 3.95 -10.49
N LEU A 92 15.48 4.17 -9.91
CA LEU A 92 15.23 3.97 -8.49
C LEU A 92 15.29 2.49 -8.06
N ALA A 93 14.70 1.58 -8.84
CA ALA A 93 14.77 0.15 -8.57
C ALA A 93 16.18 -0.42 -8.76
N GLU A 94 16.95 0.12 -9.72
CA GLU A 94 18.35 -0.20 -9.92
C GLU A 94 19.22 0.29 -8.75
N GLU A 95 19.03 1.53 -8.29
CA GLU A 95 19.74 2.08 -7.14
C GLU A 95 19.42 1.34 -5.83
N ILE A 96 18.13 1.10 -5.54
CA ILE A 96 17.73 0.32 -4.35
C ILE A 96 18.27 -1.11 -4.45
N GLY A 97 18.18 -1.74 -5.62
CA GLY A 97 18.75 -3.06 -5.87
C GLY A 97 20.27 -3.09 -5.71
N GLY A 98 20.96 -2.04 -6.15
CA GLY A 98 22.41 -1.88 -6.01
C GLY A 98 22.85 -1.65 -4.57
N ILE A 99 22.09 -0.89 -3.78
CA ILE A 99 22.30 -0.76 -2.34
C ILE A 99 22.17 -2.13 -1.67
N MET A 100 21.11 -2.89 -2.00
CA MET A 100 20.89 -4.22 -1.44
C MET A 100 21.96 -5.23 -1.86
N ALA A 101 22.40 -5.20 -3.12
CA ALA A 101 23.45 -6.10 -3.62
C ALA A 101 24.81 -5.88 -2.93
N LYS A 102 25.10 -4.65 -2.49
CA LYS A 102 26.31 -4.32 -1.72
C LYS A 102 26.26 -4.85 -0.27
N MET A 103 25.11 -5.37 0.18
CA MET A 103 24.93 -5.93 1.51
C MET A 103 25.22 -7.43 1.58
N ASP A 104 25.76 -8.03 0.51
CA ASP A 104 26.19 -9.43 0.53
C ASP A 104 27.24 -9.65 1.63
N GLY A 105 26.97 -10.59 2.54
CA GLY A 105 27.79 -10.88 3.71
C GLY A 105 27.55 -10.01 4.96
N PHE A 106 26.60 -9.07 4.95
CA PHE A 106 26.23 -8.31 6.15
C PHE A 106 25.33 -9.12 7.11
N SER A 107 25.24 -8.68 8.37
CA SER A 107 24.35 -9.32 9.34
C SER A 107 22.87 -9.17 8.90
N PRO A 108 22.01 -10.17 9.16
CA PRO A 108 20.58 -10.08 8.82
C PRO A 108 19.91 -8.84 9.41
N LEU A 109 20.32 -8.42 10.61
CA LEU A 109 19.81 -7.22 11.27
C LEU A 109 20.15 -5.95 10.49
N ALA A 110 21.36 -5.84 9.91
CA ALA A 110 21.73 -4.71 9.07
C ALA A 110 20.85 -4.65 7.80
N MET A 111 20.59 -5.79 7.17
CA MET A 111 19.70 -5.89 6.01
C MET A 111 18.27 -5.47 6.35
N CYS A 112 17.77 -5.89 7.51
CA CYS A 112 16.48 -5.45 8.04
C CYS A 112 16.46 -3.93 8.27
N ALA A 113 17.52 -3.35 8.84
CA ALA A 113 17.60 -1.92 9.12
C ALA A 113 17.56 -1.07 7.85
N VAL A 114 18.35 -1.45 6.84
CA VAL A 114 18.35 -0.73 5.55
C VAL A 114 17.00 -0.88 4.85
N THR A 115 16.42 -2.08 4.85
CA THR A 115 15.09 -2.32 4.26
C THR A 115 14.02 -1.49 4.96
N ALA A 116 14.02 -1.46 6.29
CA ALA A 116 13.10 -0.67 7.09
C ALA A 116 13.23 0.83 6.79
N LEU A 117 14.46 1.36 6.76
CA LEU A 117 14.71 2.77 6.47
C LEU A 117 14.23 3.15 5.06
N ILE A 118 14.62 2.39 4.03
CA ILE A 118 14.18 2.66 2.65
C ILE A 118 12.66 2.66 2.56
N THR A 119 12.01 1.67 3.20
CA THR A 119 10.56 1.54 3.17
C THR A 119 9.86 2.70 3.88
N THR A 120 10.29 3.02 5.10
CA THR A 120 9.71 4.09 5.91
C THR A 120 9.90 5.47 5.26
N PHE A 121 11.01 5.73 4.57
CA PHE A 121 11.15 6.97 3.80
C PHE A 121 10.31 6.98 2.53
N LEU A 122 10.29 5.86 1.77
CA LEU A 122 9.53 5.79 0.51
C LEU A 122 8.02 5.95 0.75
N THR A 123 7.50 5.39 1.85
CA THR A 123 6.08 5.45 2.19
C THR A 123 5.61 6.83 2.68
N GLU A 124 6.51 7.79 2.91
CA GLU A 124 6.13 9.18 3.19
C GLU A 124 5.77 9.95 1.91
N PHE A 125 6.36 9.55 0.78
CA PHE A 125 6.12 10.19 -0.52
C PHE A 125 5.05 9.48 -1.35
N THR A 126 4.70 8.25 -0.98
CA THR A 126 3.80 7.39 -1.73
C THR A 126 2.78 6.76 -0.80
N SER A 127 1.63 6.31 -1.30
CA SER A 127 0.67 5.59 -0.45
C SER A 127 1.24 4.24 0.00
N ASN A 128 0.90 3.80 1.20
CA ASN A 128 1.29 2.50 1.76
C ASN A 128 1.11 1.33 0.77
N ALA A 129 -0.03 1.27 0.07
CA ALA A 129 -0.31 0.21 -0.90
C ALA A 129 0.65 0.25 -2.10
N ALA A 130 0.92 1.43 -2.65
CA ALA A 130 1.85 1.57 -3.76
C ALA A 130 3.31 1.28 -3.37
N ALA A 131 3.74 1.69 -2.18
CA ALA A 131 5.09 1.37 -1.69
C ALA A 131 5.30 -0.14 -1.61
N VAL A 132 4.33 -0.92 -1.11
CA VAL A 132 4.43 -2.39 -1.11
C VAL A 132 4.54 -2.93 -2.54
N ILE A 133 3.69 -2.46 -3.46
CA ILE A 133 3.69 -2.95 -4.84
C ILE A 133 5.03 -2.66 -5.54
N ILE A 134 5.64 -1.51 -5.25
CA ILE A 134 6.95 -1.09 -5.79
C ILE A 134 8.09 -1.90 -5.17
N LEU A 135 8.12 -2.02 -3.84
CA LEU A 135 9.26 -2.60 -3.12
C LEU A 135 9.27 -4.13 -3.16
N THR A 136 8.11 -4.78 -3.18
CA THR A 136 7.99 -6.25 -3.18
C THR A 136 8.85 -6.93 -4.25
N PRO A 137 8.75 -6.59 -5.56
CA PRO A 137 9.57 -7.24 -6.59
C PRO A 137 11.07 -6.96 -6.43
N ILE A 138 11.44 -5.77 -5.94
CA ILE A 138 12.84 -5.37 -5.72
C ILE A 138 13.45 -6.19 -4.57
N LEU A 139 12.74 -6.27 -3.44
CA LEU A 139 13.18 -7.02 -2.26
C LEU A 139 13.21 -8.53 -2.52
N GLN A 140 12.27 -9.04 -3.31
CA GLN A 140 12.28 -10.45 -3.71
C GLN A 140 13.53 -10.77 -4.56
N ALA A 141 13.85 -9.95 -5.54
CA ALA A 141 15.07 -10.13 -6.34
C ALA A 141 16.35 -9.99 -5.50
N ALA A 142 16.37 -9.06 -4.55
CA ALA A 142 17.47 -8.88 -3.62
C ALA A 142 17.65 -10.11 -2.70
N ALA A 143 16.57 -10.65 -2.15
CA ALA A 143 16.61 -11.82 -1.28
C ALA A 143 17.22 -13.06 -1.96
N VAL A 144 16.86 -13.29 -3.23
CA VAL A 144 17.42 -14.38 -4.04
C VAL A 144 18.92 -14.20 -4.25
N THR A 145 19.36 -12.96 -4.54
CA THR A 145 20.78 -12.65 -4.75
C THR A 145 21.60 -12.82 -3.47
N LEU A 146 21.07 -12.34 -2.34
CA LEU A 146 21.70 -12.37 -1.02
C LEU A 146 21.55 -13.73 -0.32
N ARG A 147 20.84 -14.69 -0.93
CA ARG A 147 20.54 -16.02 -0.38
C ARG A 147 19.90 -15.98 1.01
N VAL A 148 19.12 -14.95 1.29
CA VAL A 148 18.34 -14.82 2.53
C VAL A 148 16.90 -15.20 2.28
N ASN A 149 16.20 -15.63 3.33
CA ASN A 149 14.78 -15.93 3.24
C ASN A 149 13.99 -14.68 2.77
N PRO A 150 13.30 -14.71 1.61
CA PRO A 150 12.57 -13.55 1.08
C PRO A 150 11.50 -13.02 2.04
N LEU A 151 10.93 -13.90 2.86
CA LEU A 151 9.91 -13.53 3.85
C LEU A 151 10.47 -12.53 4.87
N TYR A 152 11.77 -12.61 5.19
CA TYR A 152 12.41 -11.70 6.14
C TYR A 152 12.36 -10.24 5.67
N LEU A 153 12.75 -9.99 4.41
CA LEU A 153 12.75 -8.63 3.84
C LEU A 153 11.32 -8.15 3.54
N LEU A 154 10.46 -9.03 3.03
CA LEU A 154 9.09 -8.70 2.69
C LEU A 154 8.22 -8.40 3.92
N LEU A 155 8.40 -9.16 5.01
CA LEU A 155 7.68 -8.91 6.26
C LEU A 155 8.10 -7.57 6.86
N THR A 156 9.42 -7.30 6.90
CA THR A 156 9.97 -6.01 7.34
C THR A 156 9.37 -4.86 6.54
N CYS A 157 9.38 -4.98 5.21
CA CYS A 157 8.79 -3.98 4.31
C CYS A 157 7.30 -3.78 4.60
N THR A 158 6.52 -4.85 4.71
CA THR A 158 5.06 -4.77 4.89
C THR A 158 4.69 -4.04 6.18
N VAL A 159 5.44 -4.28 7.26
CA VAL A 159 5.25 -3.61 8.54
C VAL A 159 5.68 -2.14 8.44
N CYS A 160 6.87 -1.87 7.90
CA CYS A 160 7.43 -0.52 7.80
C CYS A 160 6.65 0.43 6.89
N VAL A 161 5.95 -0.11 5.88
CA VAL A 161 5.11 0.68 4.98
C VAL A 161 3.95 1.37 5.72
N SER A 162 3.58 0.85 6.89
CA SER A 162 2.52 1.45 7.69
C SER A 162 3.00 2.65 8.52
N TYR A 163 4.32 2.86 8.61
CA TYR A 163 4.93 3.93 9.40
C TYR A 163 5.13 5.19 8.56
N ALA A 164 4.03 5.87 8.27
CA ALA A 164 4.00 7.12 7.52
C ALA A 164 3.50 8.25 8.44
N PHE A 165 4.43 8.89 9.17
CA PHE A 165 4.14 9.88 10.22
C PHE A 165 4.70 11.28 9.92
N MET A 166 5.59 11.45 8.94
CA MET A 166 6.29 12.71 8.67
C MET A 166 5.48 13.68 7.80
N LEU A 167 4.78 13.17 6.77
CA LEU A 167 4.10 14.02 5.80
C LEU A 167 2.57 13.90 5.87
N PRO A 168 1.85 15.03 5.69
CA PRO A 168 0.39 15.04 5.69
C PRO A 168 -0.22 14.31 4.48
N VAL A 169 0.53 14.24 3.36
CA VAL A 169 0.07 13.62 2.11
C VAL A 169 0.10 12.09 2.17
N ALA A 170 0.92 11.52 3.08
CA ALA A 170 1.20 10.10 3.09
C ALA A 170 -0.01 9.25 3.50
N THR A 171 -0.82 9.72 4.46
CA THR A 171 -1.98 8.98 4.97
C THR A 171 -3.19 9.88 5.25
N VAL A 172 -4.38 9.30 5.09
CA VAL A 172 -5.67 9.99 5.30
C VAL A 172 -5.81 10.60 6.70
N PRO A 173 -5.47 9.89 7.81
CA PRO A 173 -5.55 10.48 9.14
C PRO A 173 -4.65 11.70 9.32
N ASN A 174 -3.43 11.64 8.78
CA ASN A 174 -2.47 12.75 8.78
C ASN A 174 -3.01 13.96 8.01
N ALA A 175 -3.64 13.73 6.85
CA ALA A 175 -4.27 14.77 6.05
C ALA A 175 -5.46 15.43 6.77
N ILE A 176 -6.29 14.66 7.47
CA ILE A 176 -7.45 15.18 8.22
C ILE A 176 -6.99 16.12 9.34
N VAL A 177 -5.97 15.73 10.11
CA VAL A 177 -5.45 16.57 11.20
C VAL A 177 -4.78 17.82 10.63
N PHE A 178 -4.02 17.70 9.53
CA PHE A 178 -3.42 18.85 8.87
C PHE A 178 -4.48 19.83 8.31
N GLY A 179 -5.61 19.31 7.83
CA GLY A 179 -6.76 20.09 7.34
C GLY A 179 -7.42 20.99 8.39
N THR A 180 -7.12 20.82 9.69
CA THR A 180 -7.56 21.74 10.76
C THR A 180 -6.87 23.11 10.70
N GLY A 181 -5.75 23.24 9.98
CA GLY A 181 -4.97 24.47 9.87
C GLY A 181 -4.13 24.82 11.11
N LEU A 182 -4.18 24.00 12.16
CA LEU A 182 -3.48 24.23 13.43
C LEU A 182 -2.03 23.74 13.44
N ILE A 183 -1.64 22.91 12.46
CA ILE A 183 -0.33 22.22 12.43
C ILE A 183 0.44 22.61 11.18
N ARG A 184 1.72 22.97 11.33
CA ARG A 184 2.63 23.23 10.22
C ARG A 184 3.29 21.95 9.76
N VAL A 185 3.58 21.84 8.46
CA VAL A 185 4.28 20.69 7.86
C VAL A 185 5.62 20.41 8.57
N ALA A 186 6.36 21.46 8.94
CA ALA A 186 7.65 21.32 9.62
C ALA A 186 7.54 20.70 11.03
N ASP A 187 6.45 20.97 11.76
CA ASP A 187 6.25 20.42 13.10
C ASP A 187 5.85 18.95 13.01
N MET A 188 5.02 18.62 12.03
CA MET A 188 4.65 17.25 11.70
C MET A 188 5.86 16.41 11.26
N ALA A 189 6.71 16.95 10.39
CA ALA A 189 7.91 16.25 9.91
C ALA A 189 8.91 15.94 11.03
N LYS A 190 9.09 16.87 11.99
CA LYS A 190 9.99 16.65 13.14
C LYS A 190 9.47 15.54 14.07
N ILE A 191 8.19 15.60 14.43
CA ILE A 191 7.58 14.59 15.30
C ILE A 191 7.53 13.24 14.58
N GLY A 192 7.14 13.26 13.30
CA GLY A 192 7.11 12.07 12.46
C GLY A 192 8.48 11.40 12.33
N PHE A 193 9.57 12.16 12.20
CA PHE A 193 10.90 11.59 12.12
C PHE A 193 11.29 10.81 13.39
N ILE A 194 10.93 11.36 14.56
CA ILE A 194 11.16 10.71 15.85
C ILE A 194 10.31 9.42 15.93
N MET A 195 9.04 9.49 15.54
CA MET A 195 8.14 8.32 15.53
C MET A 195 8.59 7.23 14.55
N ASN A 196 9.01 7.60 13.34
CA ASN A 196 9.58 6.69 12.35
C ASN A 196 10.84 6.02 12.89
N SER A 197 11.73 6.77 13.52
CA SER A 197 12.95 6.23 14.12
C SER A 197 12.64 5.22 15.24
N MET A 198 11.69 5.54 16.14
CA MET A 198 11.28 4.63 17.22
C MET A 198 10.63 3.36 16.67
N THR A 199 9.74 3.48 15.69
CA THR A 199 9.04 2.31 15.10
C THR A 199 9.96 1.41 14.29
N VAL A 200 10.94 1.98 13.59
CA VAL A 200 12.02 1.21 12.94
C VAL A 200 12.84 0.45 13.98
N LEU A 201 13.22 1.08 15.11
CA LEU A 201 13.94 0.39 16.20
C LEU A 201 13.11 -0.76 16.80
N ILE A 202 11.83 -0.53 17.07
CA ILE A 202 10.91 -1.55 17.57
C ILE A 202 10.81 -2.71 16.56
N THR A 203 10.71 -2.40 15.27
CA THR A 203 10.65 -3.41 14.21
C THR A 203 11.95 -4.23 14.14
N LEU A 204 13.11 -3.60 14.31
CA LEU A 204 14.38 -4.32 14.35
C LEU A 204 14.47 -5.27 15.55
N LEU A 205 14.09 -4.80 16.73
CA LEU A 205 14.02 -5.64 17.93
C LEU A 205 13.02 -6.79 17.73
N ALA A 206 11.88 -6.50 17.12
CA ALA A 206 10.86 -7.49 16.84
C ALA A 206 11.32 -8.56 15.84
N MET A 207 11.96 -8.14 14.75
CA MET A 207 12.48 -9.05 13.74
C MET A 207 13.63 -9.91 14.29
N SER A 208 14.42 -9.38 15.23
CA SER A 208 15.55 -10.08 15.86
C SER A 208 15.15 -11.08 16.95
N THR A 209 14.09 -10.80 17.72
CA THR A 209 13.70 -11.63 18.88
C THR A 209 12.70 -12.73 18.48
N TRP A 210 11.41 -12.40 18.49
CA TRP A 210 10.30 -13.32 18.24
C TRP A 210 10.09 -13.70 16.78
N ALA A 211 10.23 -12.78 15.81
CA ALA A 211 9.96 -13.13 14.41
C ALA A 211 10.97 -14.15 13.87
N TRP A 212 12.23 -14.06 14.29
CA TRP A 212 13.27 -15.05 13.99
C TRP A 212 12.88 -16.47 14.38
N HIS A 213 12.26 -16.63 15.55
CA HIS A 213 11.84 -17.93 16.06
C HIS A 213 10.50 -18.41 15.50
N ILE A 214 9.59 -17.51 15.11
CA ILE A 214 8.27 -17.89 14.59
C ILE A 214 8.34 -18.31 13.12
N PHE A 215 9.18 -17.64 12.33
CA PHE A 215 9.23 -17.80 10.88
C PHE A 215 10.49 -18.55 10.39
N ASP A 216 11.34 -19.03 11.31
CA ASP A 216 12.57 -19.77 11.02
C ASP A 216 13.43 -19.14 9.91
N PHE A 217 13.71 -17.84 10.05
CA PHE A 217 14.42 -17.05 9.04
C PHE A 217 15.85 -17.53 8.72
N GLY A 218 16.40 -18.43 9.54
CA GLY A 218 17.69 -19.08 9.29
C GLY A 218 17.67 -20.14 8.19
N ILE A 219 16.48 -20.56 7.72
CA ILE A 219 16.32 -21.56 6.66
C ILE A 219 15.83 -20.86 5.40
N TYR A 220 16.54 -21.07 4.29
CA TYR A 220 16.06 -20.64 2.97
C TYR A 220 14.94 -21.59 2.54
N PRO A 221 13.72 -21.08 2.27
CA PRO A 221 12.58 -21.95 2.04
C PRO A 221 12.62 -22.59 0.65
N ASP A 222 12.18 -23.85 0.54
CA ASP A 222 12.21 -24.63 -0.72
C ASP A 222 11.32 -24.05 -1.83
N TRP A 223 10.29 -23.28 -1.46
CA TRP A 223 9.39 -22.62 -2.41
C TRP A 223 10.02 -21.38 -3.05
N ALA A 224 11.09 -20.83 -2.48
CA ALA A 224 11.70 -19.61 -2.97
C ALA A 224 12.59 -19.87 -4.20
N PRO A 225 12.54 -19.01 -5.23
CA PRO A 225 13.33 -19.20 -6.44
C PRO A 225 14.83 -19.20 -6.13
N THR A 226 15.53 -20.29 -6.43
CA THR A 226 16.98 -20.35 -6.35
C THR A 226 17.62 -19.87 -7.65
N LEU A 227 18.78 -19.22 -7.55
CA LEU A 227 19.60 -18.89 -8.72
C LEU A 227 20.09 -20.21 -9.36
N ASN A 228 19.43 -20.67 -10.41
CA ASN A 228 19.85 -21.82 -11.21
C ASN A 228 21.12 -21.48 -12.01
N LEU A 229 22.29 -21.59 -11.36
CA LEU A 229 23.60 -21.36 -11.98
C LEU A 229 23.94 -22.37 -13.09
N ASN A 230 23.19 -23.48 -13.20
CA ASN A 230 23.39 -24.50 -14.24
C ASN A 230 22.78 -24.12 -15.61
N ALA A 231 21.85 -23.16 -15.67
CA ALA A 231 21.23 -22.77 -16.95
C ALA A 231 22.17 -21.91 -17.82
N THR A 232 23.15 -21.23 -17.22
CA THR A 232 24.05 -20.30 -17.93
C THR A 232 25.34 -20.97 -18.41
N TYR A 233 25.78 -22.07 -17.77
CA TYR A 233 26.98 -22.83 -18.19
C TYR A 233 26.66 -24.02 -19.12
N GLY A 234 25.39 -24.42 -19.27
CA GLY A 234 24.97 -25.49 -20.18
C GLY A 234 24.92 -25.08 -21.66
N ALA A 235 24.95 -23.78 -21.97
CA ALA A 235 24.88 -23.27 -23.34
C ALA A 235 26.24 -23.02 -23.99
N THR A 236 27.35 -23.06 -23.25
CA THR A 236 28.71 -22.77 -23.76
C THR A 236 29.57 -24.01 -24.00
N ASN A 237 29.07 -25.22 -23.70
CA ASN A 237 29.81 -26.49 -23.91
C ASN A 237 29.18 -27.42 -24.97
N MET A 238 28.47 -26.85 -25.95
CA MET A 238 28.05 -27.58 -27.16
C MET A 238 28.44 -26.81 -28.42
N THR A 239 29.75 -26.68 -28.68
CA THR A 239 30.35 -26.55 -30.01
C THR A 239 31.78 -27.07 -29.97
#